data_AF-T2JEX9-F1
#
_entry.id   AF-T2JEX9-F1
#
_cell.length_a   1.000
_cell.length_b   1.000
_cell.length_c   1.000
_cell.angle_alpha   90.00
_cell.angle_beta   90.00
_cell.angle_gamma   90.00
#
_symmetry.space_group_name_H-M   'P 1'
#
loop_
_entity.id
_entity.type
_entity.pdbx_description
1 polymer ?
#
loop_
_entity_poly.entity_id
_entity_poly.type
_entity_poly.pdbx_seq_one_letter_code
_entity_poly.pdbx_strand_id
1 'polypeptide(L)' 'MSAYSFALLGIGLIIEQCLIGHSLLNRRVGIFLLLLISLAFMYWLPMYLGLPLSSKGFAMRMLPNWI' A
#
# COMPACT_ATOMS: atom_id res chain seq x y z
N MET A 1 -0.11 -13.13 12.89
CA MET A 1 0.66 -13.00 11.62
C MET A 1 -0.01 -13.68 10.44
N SER A 2 -0.56 -14.88 10.59
CA SER A 2 -1.31 -15.58 9.52
C SER A 2 -2.47 -14.78 8.94
N ALA A 3 -3.30 -14.14 9.79
CA ALA A 3 -4.43 -13.32 9.34
C ALA A 3 -4.02 -12.18 8.38
N TYR A 4 -2.85 -11.57 8.61
CA TYR A 4 -2.33 -10.50 7.76
C TYR A 4 -1.93 -11.04 6.38
N SER A 5 -1.27 -12.19 6.33
CA SER A 5 -0.92 -12.86 5.06
C SER A 5 -2.16 -13.20 4.24
N PHE A 6 -3.22 -13.72 4.88
CA PHE A 6 -4.49 -14.00 4.18
C PHE A 6 -5.20 -12.73 3.70
N ALA A 7 -5.15 -11.63 4.47
CA ALA A 7 -5.68 -10.35 4.04
C ALA A 7 -4.96 -9.81 2.80
N LEU A 8 -3.62 -9.91 2.75
CA LEU A 8 -2.83 -9.51 1.58
C LEU A 8 -3.18 -10.35 0.34
N LEU A 9 -3.33 -11.66 0.49
CA LEU A 9 -3.78 -12.53 -0.59
C LEU A 9 -5.19 -12.16 -1.07
N GLY A 10 -6.11 -11.86 -0.15
CA GLY A 10 -7.45 -11.37 -0.48
C GLY A 10 -7.43 -10.07 -1.29
N ILE A 11 -6.60 -9.11 -0.89
CA ILE A 11 -6.41 -7.86 -1.64
C ILE A 11 -5.86 -8.14 -3.05
N GLY A 12 -4.88 -9.06 -3.15
CA GLY A 12 -4.32 -9.48 -4.44
C GLY A 12 -5.39 -10.05 -5.39
N LEU A 13 -6.26 -10.93 -4.89
CA LEU A 13 -7.36 -11.50 -5.66
C LEU A 13 -8.37 -10.44 -6.12
N ILE A 14 -8.70 -9.48 -5.26
CA ILE A 14 -9.62 -8.37 -5.62
C ILE A 14 -9.01 -7.53 -6.76
N ILE A 15 -7.72 -7.19 -6.64
CA ILE A 15 -7.01 -6.41 -7.66
C ILE A 15 -6.97 -7.18 -8.99
N GLU A 16 -6.65 -8.48 -8.95
CA GLU A 16 -6.62 -9.34 -10.12
C GLU A 16 -7.99 -9.39 -10.84
N GLN A 17 -9.08 -9.60 -10.09
CA GLN A 17 -10.43 -9.58 -10.63
C GLN A 17 -10.78 -8.22 -11.25
N CYS A 18 -10.35 -7.12 -10.63
CA CYS A 18 -10.54 -5.79 -11.18
C CYS A 18 -9.77 -5.59 -12.51
N LEU A 19 -8.55 -6.13 -12.64
CA LEU A 19 -7.75 -6.00 -13.87
C LEU A 19 -8.25 -6.87 -15.02
N ILE A 20 -8.66 -8.11 -14.74
CA ILE A 20 -9.11 -9.07 -15.75
C ILE A 20 -10.56 -8.79 -16.18
N GLY A 21 -11.35 -8.11 -15.34
CA GLY A 21 -12.73 -7.75 -15.64
C GLY A 21 -12.88 -6.99 -16.96
N HIS A 22 -13.94 -7.32 -17.71
CA HIS A 22 -14.23 -6.72 -19.01
C HIS A 22 -14.57 -5.21 -18.96
N SER A 23 -14.92 -4.68 -17.78
CA SER A 23 -15.29 -3.28 -17.65
C SER A 23 -14.04 -2.39 -17.51
N LEU A 24 -13.97 -1.35 -18.35
CA LEU A 24 -12.88 -0.38 -18.32
C LEU A 24 -12.76 0.34 -16.98
N LEU A 25 -13.88 0.49 -16.27
CA LEU A 25 -13.93 1.12 -14.95
C LEU A 25 -13.23 0.25 -13.90
N ASN A 26 -13.52 -1.05 -13.85
CA ASN A 26 -12.88 -1.96 -12.88
C ASN A 26 -11.37 -2.03 -13.13
N ARG A 27 -10.96 -2.07 -14.40
CA ARG A 27 -9.53 -2.09 -14.75
C ARG A 27 -8.80 -0.82 -14.30
N ARG A 28 -9.41 0.36 -14.45
CA ARG A 28 -8.85 1.62 -13.94
C ARG A 28 -8.74 1.61 -12.41
N VAL A 29 -9.76 1.09 -11.71
CA VAL A 29 -9.73 0.97 -10.24
C VAL A 29 -8.60 0.05 -9.80
N GLY A 30 -8.42 -1.10 -10.45
CA GLY A 30 -7.33 -2.03 -10.16
C GLY A 30 -5.93 -1.40 -10.35
N ILE A 31 -5.73 -0.69 -11.47
CA ILE A 31 -4.47 0.05 -11.71
C ILE A 31 -4.26 1.14 -10.66
N PHE A 32 -5.30 1.89 -10.30
CA PHE A 32 -5.23 2.92 -9.27
C PHE A 32 -4.85 2.34 -7.92
N LEU A 33 -5.44 1.21 -7.52
CA LEU A 33 -5.09 0.51 -6.28
C LEU A 33 -3.63 0.05 -6.27
N LEU A 34 -3.13 -0.52 -7.36
CA LEU A 34 -1.71 -0.92 -7.49
C LEU A 34 -0.77 0.28 -7.34
N LEU A 35 -1.08 1.39 -8.00
CA LEU A 35 -0.31 2.63 -7.87
C LEU A 35 -0.35 3.17 -6.44
N LEU A 36 -1.52 3.16 -5.80
CA LEU A 36 -1.67 3.63 -4.43
C LEU A 36 -0.83 2.82 -3.44
N ILE A 37 -0.87 1.48 -3.54
CA ILE A 37 -0.06 0.58 -2.70
C ILE A 37 1.43 0.82 -2.94
N SER A 38 1.84 0.99 -4.20
CA SER A 38 3.23 1.22 -4.57
C SER A 38 3.74 2.57 -4.01
N LEU A 39 2.94 3.63 -4.14
CA LEU A 39 3.26 4.95 -3.60
C LEU A 39 3.32 4.94 -2.07
N ALA A 40 2.37 4.27 -1.41
CA ALA A 40 2.40 4.05 0.02
C ALA A 40 3.72 3.36 0.40
N PHE A 41 4.04 2.23 -0.23
CA PHE A 41 5.28 1.51 0.05
C PHE A 41 6.52 2.39 -0.12
N MET A 42 6.64 3.17 -1.21
CA MET A 42 7.76 4.10 -1.40
C MET A 42 7.82 5.20 -0.33
N TYR A 43 6.68 5.69 0.13
CA TYR A 43 6.61 6.74 1.17
C TYR A 43 7.16 6.25 2.52
N TRP A 44 6.85 5.01 2.91
CA TRP A 44 7.36 4.36 4.13
C TRP A 44 8.70 3.64 3.94
N LEU A 45 9.19 3.46 2.71
CA LEU A 45 10.45 2.77 2.38
C LEU A 45 11.66 3.23 3.22
N PRO A 46 11.91 4.54 3.42
CA PRO A 46 13.06 4.99 4.21
C PRO A 46 13.02 4.51 5.67
N MET A 47 11.80 4.36 6.23
CA MET A 47 11.60 3.83 7.57
C MET A 47 11.90 2.33 7.64
N TYR A 48 11.44 1.56 6.64
CA TYR A 48 11.73 0.12 6.54
C TYR A 48 13.22 -0.18 6.35
N LEU A 49 13.93 0.66 5.60
CA LEU A 49 15.37 0.52 5.35
C LEU A 49 16.25 1.06 6.48
N GLY A 50 15.65 1.69 7.50
CA GLY A 50 16.42 2.33 8.59
C GLY A 50 17.29 3.49 8.13
N LEU A 51 16.91 4.17 7.04
CA LEU A 51 17.66 5.33 6.54
C LEU A 51 17.63 6.46 7.58
N PRO A 52 18.70 7.26 7.69
CA PRO A 52 18.73 8.40 8.60
C PRO A 52 17.69 9.44 8.17
N LEU A 53 16.62 9.54 8.93
CA LEU A 53 15.54 10.51 8.75
C LEU A 53 15.66 11.62 9.79
N SER A 54 15.45 12.86 9.38
CA SER A 54 15.25 13.96 10.33
C SER A 54 14.00 13.71 11.18
N SER A 55 14.00 14.11 12.46
CA SER A 55 12.86 13.95 13.39
C SER A 55 11.54 14.48 12.81
N LYS A 56 11.58 15.58 12.05
CA LYS A 56 10.40 16.12 11.35
C LYS A 56 9.92 15.20 10.21
N GLY A 57 10.85 14.61 9.46
CA GLY A 57 10.55 13.66 8.39
C GLY A 57 10.00 12.33 8.90
N PHE A 58 10.39 11.93 10.12
CA PHE A 58 9.81 10.78 10.80
C PHE A 58 8.39 11.10 11.28
N ALA A 59 8.19 12.23 11.97
CA ALA A 59 6.89 12.66 12.47
C ALA A 59 5.83 12.84 11.37
N MET A 60 6.22 13.34 10.19
CA MET A 60 5.29 13.49 9.05
C MET A 60 4.75 12.16 8.52
N ARG A 61 5.51 11.06 8.68
CA ARG A 61 5.15 9.71 8.19
C ARG A 61 4.35 8.90 9.21
N MET A 62 4.29 9.38 10.45
CA MET A 62 3.59 8.75 11.56
C MET A 62 2.22 9.40 11.74
N LEU A 63 1.19 8.59 11.97
CA LEU A 63 -0.10 9.12 12.40
C LEU A 63 -0.02 9.54 13.87
N PRO A 64 -0.89 10.47 14.34
CA PRO A 64 -0.82 11.01 15.70
C PRO A 64 -0.92 9.98 16.83
N ASN A 65 -1.39 8.76 16.53
CA ASN A 65 -1.68 7.69 17.48
C ASN A 65 -0.83 6.43 17.22
N TRP A 66 0.38 6.60 16.68
CA TRP A 66 1.32 5.52 16.38
C TRP A 66 2.25 5.14 17.57
N ILE A 67 1.99 5.69 18.76
CA ILE A 67 2.68 5.37 20.03
C ILE A 67 1.74 4.53 20.91
#